data_AF-A0A920DWS7-F1
#
_entry.id   AF-A0A920DWS7-F1
#
_cell.length_a   1.000
_cell.length_b   1.000
_cell.length_c   1.000
_cell.angle_alpha   90.00
_cell.angle_beta   90.00
_cell.angle_gamma   90.00
#
_symmetry.space_group_name_H-M   'P 1'
#
loop_
_entity.id
_entity.type
_entity.pdbx_description
1 polymer ?
#
loop_
_entity_poly.entity_id
_entity_poly.type
_entity_poly.pdbx_seq_one_letter_code
_entity_poly.pdbx_strand_id
1 'polypeptide(L)'
;MFKTCYASAMCGPSRVQIMTGKYGSSTGVTHNSMWLGDSNENVYKDHQAFGKLLKDAGYATAIAGKWHAGRSMPYEKKLVLKNTVFGKV
;
A
#
# COMPACT_ATOMS: atom_id res chain seq x y z
N MET A 1 -7.27 24.75 8.84
CA MET A 1 -7.84 24.06 7.65
C MET A 1 -6.97 24.40 6.45
N PHE A 2 -6.66 23.44 5.57
CA PHE A 2 -5.86 23.73 4.38
C PHE A 2 -6.67 24.54 3.36
N LYS A 3 -6.06 25.58 2.77
CA LYS A 3 -6.69 26.39 1.70
C LYS A 3 -6.70 25.65 0.36
N THR A 4 -5.70 24.81 0.12
CA THR A 4 -5.53 24.05 -1.12
C THR A 4 -4.87 22.70 -0.82
N CYS A 5 -5.38 21.61 -1.39
CA CYS A 5 -4.83 20.26 -1.32
C CYS A 5 -4.87 19.61 -2.71
N TYR A 6 -3.89 18.76 -3.00
CA TYR A 6 -3.77 18.09 -4.29
C TYR A 6 -3.67 16.58 -4.13
N ALA A 7 -4.16 15.86 -5.13
CA ALA A 7 -4.06 14.42 -5.25
C ALA A 7 -3.95 14.05 -6.74
N SER A 8 -3.44 12.85 -7.03
CA SER A 8 -3.52 12.32 -8.39
C SER A 8 -4.97 12.10 -8.81
N ALA A 9 -5.26 12.27 -10.10
CA ALA A 9 -6.60 12.10 -10.67
C ALA A 9 -7.15 10.66 -10.58
N MET A 10 -6.31 9.69 -10.23
CA MET A 10 -6.66 8.29 -10.09
C MET A 10 -6.41 7.77 -8.67
N CYS A 11 -7.27 6.84 -8.23
CA CYS A 11 -7.24 6.34 -6.87
C CYS A 11 -5.97 5.55 -6.53
N GLY A 12 -5.50 4.65 -7.40
CA GLY A 12 -4.31 3.84 -7.18
C GLY A 12 -3.05 4.68 -6.99
N PRO A 13 -2.70 5.56 -7.95
CA PRO A 13 -1.56 6.47 -7.83
C PRO A 13 -1.65 7.39 -6.60
N SER A 14 -2.84 7.94 -6.31
CA SER A 14 -3.05 8.79 -5.14
C SER A 14 -2.81 8.04 -3.81
N ARG A 15 -3.29 6.80 -3.71
CA ARG A 15 -3.09 5.95 -2.52
C ARG A 15 -1.63 5.55 -2.36
N VAL A 16 -0.95 5.17 -3.43
CA VAL A 16 0.49 4.86 -3.39
C VAL A 16 1.32 6.08 -2.99
N GLN A 17 0.97 7.26 -3.50
CA GLN A 17 1.62 8.52 -3.12
C GLN A 17 1.49 8.80 -1.63
N ILE A 18 0.29 8.64 -1.06
CA ILE A 18 0.09 8.82 0.38
C ILE A 18 0.86 7.75 1.18
N MET A 19 0.86 6.49 0.72
CA MET A 19 1.52 5.41 1.44
C MET A 19 3.06 5.52 1.43
N THR A 20 3.65 5.96 0.32
CA THR A 20 5.11 5.95 0.11
C THR A 20 5.75 7.35 0.18
N GLY A 21 4.94 8.42 0.07
CA GLY A 21 5.43 9.79 -0.07
C GLY A 21 6.10 10.08 -1.43
N LYS A 22 5.92 9.21 -2.43
CA LYS A 22 6.60 9.30 -3.75
C LYS A 22 5.60 9.45 -4.88
N TYR A 23 5.96 10.25 -5.90
CA TYR A 23 5.15 10.42 -7.11
C TYR A 23 5.04 9.13 -7.92
N GLY A 24 4.00 9.02 -8.74
CA GLY A 24 3.76 7.86 -9.61
C GLY A 24 4.91 7.62 -10.61
N SER A 25 5.61 8.68 -11.01
CA SER A 25 6.81 8.60 -11.84
C SER A 25 7.98 7.88 -11.15
N SER A 26 8.08 7.96 -9.83
CA SER A 26 9.10 7.25 -9.05
C SER A 26 8.69 5.83 -8.72
N THR A 27 7.41 5.59 -8.42
CA THR A 27 6.90 4.28 -8.00
C THR A 27 6.47 3.38 -9.14
N GLY A 28 6.44 3.91 -10.38
CA GLY A 28 5.89 3.23 -11.56
C GLY A 28 4.36 3.08 -11.55
N VAL A 29 3.70 3.55 -10.50
CA VAL A 29 2.24 3.47 -10.36
C VAL A 29 1.61 4.74 -10.92
N THR A 30 1.19 4.67 -12.18
CA THR A 30 0.56 5.81 -12.86
C THR A 30 -0.92 5.57 -13.15
N HIS A 31 -1.41 4.32 -13.13
CA HIS A 31 -2.78 3.94 -13.49
C HIS A 31 -3.40 2.99 -12.45
N ASN A 32 -4.72 2.79 -12.52
CA ASN A 32 -5.45 1.86 -11.65
C ASN A 32 -5.34 0.39 -12.09
N SER A 33 -4.58 0.10 -13.15
CA SER A 33 -4.41 -1.25 -13.71
C SER A 33 -3.45 -2.13 -12.91
N MET A 34 -3.28 -1.86 -11.61
CA MET A 34 -2.33 -2.55 -10.70
C MET A 34 -2.59 -4.05 -10.58
N TRP A 35 -3.83 -4.46 -10.82
CA TRP A 35 -4.27 -5.85 -10.81
C TRP A 35 -4.01 -6.59 -12.13
N LEU A 36 -3.64 -5.89 -13.21
CA LEU A 36 -3.40 -6.47 -14.55
C LEU A 36 -1.93 -6.89 -14.78
N GLY A 37 -1.08 -6.88 -13.75
CA GLY A 37 0.31 -7.35 -13.83
C GLY A 37 1.33 -6.31 -14.35
N ASP A 38 0.86 -5.23 -15.01
CA ASP A 38 1.74 -4.20 -15.57
C ASP A 38 2.23 -3.14 -14.56
N SER A 39 1.63 -3.05 -13.37
CA SER A 39 2.05 -2.05 -12.38
C SER A 39 2.81 -2.73 -11.26
N ASN A 40 4.14 -2.58 -11.27
CA ASN A 40 5.08 -2.86 -10.17
C ASN A 40 4.46 -3.71 -9.05
N GLU A 41 4.36 -5.02 -9.29
CA GLU A 41 3.66 -5.98 -8.41
C GLU A 41 4.12 -5.90 -6.95
N ASN A 42 5.25 -5.25 -6.70
CA ASN A 42 5.81 -5.04 -5.39
C ASN A 42 6.32 -3.60 -5.16
N VAL A 43 5.49 -2.58 -5.41
CA VAL A 43 5.84 -1.17 -5.09
C VAL A 43 6.44 -0.99 -3.69
N TYR A 44 6.03 -1.83 -2.73
CA TYR A 44 6.49 -1.80 -1.35
C TYR A 44 7.80 -2.53 -1.06
N LYS A 45 8.39 -3.23 -2.04
CA LYS A 45 9.76 -3.76 -1.93
C LYS A 45 10.77 -2.63 -2.05
N ASP A 46 10.56 -1.74 -3.02
CA ASP A 46 11.49 -0.66 -3.34
C ASP A 46 11.12 0.66 -2.63
N HIS A 47 9.87 0.80 -2.20
CA HIS A 47 9.36 2.00 -1.53
C HIS A 47 8.65 1.65 -0.22
N GLN A 48 9.30 1.91 0.91
CA GLN A 48 8.69 1.66 2.21
C GLN A 48 7.40 2.46 2.42
N ALA A 49 6.36 1.77 2.88
CA ALA A 49 5.11 2.41 3.28
C ALA A 49 5.26 3.06 4.67
N PHE A 50 4.66 4.22 4.90
CA PHE A 50 4.68 4.87 6.21
C PHE A 50 4.07 3.97 7.31
N GLY A 51 3.08 3.14 6.95
CA GLY A 51 2.50 2.16 7.89
C GLY A 51 3.53 1.15 8.40
N LYS A 52 4.51 0.74 7.57
CA LYS A 52 5.60 -0.14 8.02
C LYS A 52 6.54 0.59 8.96
N LEU A 53 6.89 1.83 8.65
CA LEU A 53 7.75 2.67 9.50
C LEU A 53 7.12 2.88 10.88
N LEU A 54 5.82 3.19 10.93
CA LEU A 54 5.08 3.32 12.18
C LEU A 54 5.03 2.00 12.96
N LYS A 55 4.78 0.88 12.29
CA LYS A 55 4.79 -0.43 12.93
C LYS A 55 6.14 -0.78 13.55
N ASP A 56 7.24 -0.47 12.85
CA ASP A 56 8.61 -0.69 13.34
C ASP A 56 8.94 0.19 14.55
N ALA A 57 8.36 1.38 14.63
CA ALA A 57 8.44 2.26 15.78
C ALA A 57 7.52 1.84 16.96
N GLY A 58 6.83 0.70 16.86
CA GLY A 58 5.99 0.15 17.94
C GLY A 58 4.52 0.55 17.88
N TYR A 59 4.07 1.26 16.84
CA TYR A 59 2.67 1.64 16.70
C TYR A 59 1.80 0.46 16.25
N ALA A 60 0.57 0.42 16.77
CA ALA A 60 -0.48 -0.42 16.22
C ALA A 60 -1.00 0.21 14.92
N THR A 61 -0.96 -0.55 13.81
CA THR A 61 -1.37 -0.09 12.48
C THR A 61 -2.42 -1.02 11.91
N ALA A 62 -3.51 -0.46 11.36
CA ALA A 62 -4.55 -1.22 10.69
C ALA A 62 -5.03 -0.45 9.44
N ILE A 63 -5.61 -1.18 8.48
CA ILE A 63 -6.29 -0.62 7.32
C ILE A 63 -7.74 -1.11 7.36
N ALA A 64 -8.68 -0.19 7.19
CA ALA A 64 -10.09 -0.51 7.04
C ALA A 64 -10.61 0.03 5.71
N GLY A 65 -11.42 -0.77 5.02
CA GLY A 65 -12.00 -0.41 3.72
C GLY A 65 -11.10 -0.70 2.52
N LYS A 66 -11.23 0.11 1.46
CA LYS A 66 -10.58 -0.15 0.17
C LYS A 66 -9.07 0.10 0.27
N TRP A 67 -8.28 -0.91 -0.12
CA TRP A 67 -6.83 -0.82 -0.23
C TRP A 67 -6.40 -0.07 -1.50
N HIS A 68 -6.35 -0.77 -2.64
CA HIS A 68 -6.02 -0.24 -3.97
C HIS A 68 -4.76 0.63 -4.00
N ALA A 69 -3.68 0.19 -3.32
CA ALA A 69 -2.39 0.87 -3.29
C ALA A 69 -1.23 -0.05 -3.71
N GLY A 70 -1.53 -1.10 -4.48
CA GLY A 70 -0.60 -2.18 -4.81
C GLY A 70 -1.27 -3.54 -4.70
N ARG A 71 -0.67 -4.57 -5.30
CA ARG A 71 -1.23 -5.93 -5.32
C ARG A 71 -1.16 -6.62 -3.96
N SER A 72 -0.03 -6.46 -3.27
CA SER A 72 0.19 -6.98 -1.92
C SER A 72 0.26 -5.85 -0.90
N MET A 73 -0.15 -6.14 0.34
CA MET A 73 0.09 -5.22 1.46
C MET A 73 1.57 -5.20 1.85
N PRO A 74 2.10 -4.07 2.37
CA PRO A 74 3.52 -3.93 2.73
C PRO A 74 3.98 -4.86 3.88
N TYR A 75 3.05 -5.58 4.52
CA TYR A 75 3.28 -6.50 5.63
C TYR A 75 2.90 -7.95 5.28
N GLU A 76 2.53 -8.24 4.03
CA GLU A 76 2.42 -9.64 3.58
C GLU A 76 3.82 -10.27 3.56
N LYS A 77 4.22 -10.93 4.66
CA LYS A 77 4.94 -12.19 4.49
C LYS A 77 4.03 -13.03 3.59
N LYS A 78 4.52 -13.52 2.44
CA LYS A 78 3.78 -14.47 1.59
C LYS A 78 2.97 -15.36 2.53
N LEU A 79 1.65 -15.19 2.56
CA LEU A 79 0.78 -16.11 3.27
C LEU A 79 0.93 -17.41 2.50
N VAL A 80 1.94 -18.19 2.88
CA VAL A 80 1.91 -19.62 2.67
C VAL A 80 0.63 -20.00 3.37
N LEU A 81 -0.39 -20.35 2.58
CA LEU A 81 -1.63 -20.95 3.03
C LEU A 81 -1.25 -22.28 3.71
N LYS A 82 -0.68 -22.19 4.92
CA LYS A 82 -0.75 -23.27 5.88
C LYS A 82 -2.16 -23.12 6.42
N ASN A 83 -2.99 -24.09 6.07
CA ASN A 83 -4.25 -24.38 6.72
C ASN A 83 -4.08 -24.26 8.24
N THR A 84 -4.34 -23.08 8.79
CA THR A 84 -4.40 -22.88 10.23
C THR A 84 -5.74 -22.27 10.52
N VAL A 85 -6.59 -23.17 11.00
CA VAL A 85 -7.94 -22.98 11.48
C VAL A 85 -7.98 -21.82 12.48
N PHE A 86 -9.04 -21.01 12.36
CA PHE A 86 -9.50 -20.07 13.38
C PHE A 86 -9.43 -20.69 14.79
N GLY A 87 -8.61 -20.12 15.67
CA GLY A 87 -8.64 -20.36 17.12
C GLY A 87 -8.02 -19.13 17.78
N LYS A 88 -8.84 -18.19 18.28
CA LYS A 88 -9.27 -18.06 19.69
C LYS A 88 -8.11 -17.74 20.65
N VAL A 89 -8.38 -16.67 21.41
CA VAL A 89 -7.66 -16.04 22.55
C VAL A 89 -6.39 -15.27 22.23
#